data_AF-A0A7H8XSI1-F1
#
_entry.id   AF-A0A7H8XSI1-F1
#
_cell.length_a   1.000
_cell.length_b   1.000
_cell.length_c   1.000
_cell.angle_alpha   90.00
_cell.angle_beta   90.00
_cell.angle_gamma   90.00
#
_symmetry.space_group_name_H-M   'P 1'
#
loop_
_entity.id
_entity.type
_entity.pdbx_description
1 polymer ?
#
loop_
_entity_poly.entity_id
_entity_poly.type
_entity_poly.pdbx_seq_one_letter_code
_entity_poly.pdbx_strand_id
1 'polypeptide(L)'
;MIPSSPLVFLDANVLYSRTLRDWICLLALESAYDLRYSEDVLAEWMYRLRRKRPELSEHAIGGQRRKFVAAFPDGMVTGYSPGSVPCPPDPDDRHVLAAAIHGGVDVLVTNDRQGREAFPPECVRDRLEVHTADEFLDHVAGDSMAPVWRVMAKQLDYYRRTRGIDDYTEAELVAFLRKAGAARFAERLERLPSRPERLASRRRTGAE
;
A
#
# COMPACT_ATOMS: atom_id res chain seq x y z
N MET A 1 -28.03 -1.76 -0.20
CA MET A 1 -26.79 -1.54 0.56
C MET A 1 -25.71 -1.32 -0.47
N ILE A 2 -25.17 -0.10 -0.59
CA ILE A 2 -24.03 0.15 -1.48
C ILE A 2 -22.86 -0.62 -0.86
N PRO A 3 -22.16 -1.51 -1.59
CA PRO A 3 -21.00 -2.17 -1.01
C PRO A 3 -19.99 -1.08 -0.65
N SER A 4 -19.63 -1.00 0.64
CA SER A 4 -18.56 -0.13 1.11
C SER A 4 -17.24 -0.60 0.53
N SER A 5 -16.36 0.34 0.17
CA SER A 5 -14.97 0.03 -0.17
C SER A 5 -14.33 -0.79 0.96
N PRO A 6 -13.49 -1.78 0.65
CA PRO A 6 -12.84 -2.56 1.70
C PRO A 6 -11.90 -1.67 2.52
N LEU A 7 -11.90 -1.87 3.83
CA LEU A 7 -11.01 -1.20 4.77
C LEU A 7 -9.70 -1.98 4.87
N VAL A 8 -8.58 -1.32 4.54
CA VAL A 8 -7.27 -1.96 4.42
C VAL A 8 -6.29 -1.34 5.39
N PHE A 9 -5.79 -2.11 6.34
CA PHE A 9 -4.75 -1.70 7.30
C PHE A 9 -3.36 -2.06 6.80
N LEU A 10 -2.40 -1.13 6.93
CA LEU A 10 -0.99 -1.40 6.61
C LEU A 10 -0.16 -1.62 7.85
N ASP A 11 0.68 -2.65 7.79
CA ASP A 11 1.83 -2.83 8.67
C ASP A 11 2.97 -1.85 8.29
N ALA A 12 3.77 -1.44 9.27
CA ALA A 12 4.98 -0.65 9.09
C ALA A 12 5.97 -1.33 8.13
N ASN A 13 6.03 -2.66 8.13
CA ASN A 13 6.96 -3.42 7.32
C ASN A 13 6.74 -3.23 5.79
N VAL A 14 5.50 -2.96 5.37
CA VAL A 14 5.14 -2.65 3.98
C VAL A 14 5.57 -1.24 3.61
N LEU A 15 5.39 -0.30 4.54
CA LEU A 15 5.71 1.12 4.34
C LEU A 15 7.20 1.39 4.10
N TYR A 16 8.12 0.49 4.46
CA TYR A 16 9.55 0.67 4.15
C TYR A 16 9.87 0.63 2.66
N SER A 17 9.19 -0.24 1.91
CA SER A 17 9.42 -0.33 0.48
C SER A 17 8.76 0.84 -0.20
N ARG A 18 9.55 1.79 -0.70
CA ARG A 18 9.01 2.93 -1.48
C ARG A 18 8.12 2.45 -2.61
N THR A 19 8.53 1.40 -3.33
CA THR A 19 7.75 0.85 -4.44
C THR A 19 6.37 0.39 -3.97
N LEU A 20 6.30 -0.46 -2.93
CA LEU A 20 5.02 -0.98 -2.43
C LEU A 20 4.17 0.13 -1.84
N ARG A 21 4.76 1.00 -1.02
CA ARG A 21 4.09 2.15 -0.41
C ARG A 21 3.48 3.05 -1.47
N ASP A 22 4.23 3.42 -2.50
CA ASP A 22 3.75 4.32 -3.56
C ASP A 22 2.59 3.65 -4.33
N TRP A 23 2.69 2.36 -4.66
CA TRP A 23 1.60 1.63 -5.33
C TRP A 23 0.33 1.53 -4.48
N ILE A 24 0.46 1.09 -3.23
CA ILE A 24 -0.67 0.93 -2.30
C ILE A 24 -1.32 2.29 -2.04
N CYS A 25 -0.55 3.31 -1.70
CA CYS A 25 -1.11 4.64 -1.43
C CYS A 25 -1.78 5.23 -2.67
N LEU A 26 -1.18 5.11 -3.86
CA LEU A 26 -1.78 5.65 -5.08
C LEU A 26 -3.06 4.91 -5.49
N LEU A 27 -3.16 3.60 -5.21
CA LEU A 27 -4.38 2.83 -5.45
C LEU A 27 -5.51 3.24 -4.48
N ALA A 28 -5.18 3.44 -3.20
CA ALA A 28 -6.13 3.99 -2.23
C ALA A 28 -6.63 5.38 -2.64
N LEU A 29 -5.73 6.26 -3.12
CA LEU A 29 -6.09 7.58 -3.66
C LEU A 29 -6.91 7.53 -4.96
N GLU A 30 -6.93 6.38 -5.63
CA GLU A 30 -7.80 6.09 -6.79
C GLU A 30 -9.10 5.39 -6.38
N SER A 31 -9.43 5.42 -5.08
CA SER A 31 -10.63 4.83 -4.47
C SER A 31 -10.76 3.32 -4.71
N ALA A 32 -9.63 2.61 -4.84
CA ALA A 32 -9.65 1.15 -4.91
C ALA A 32 -10.05 0.50 -3.57
N TYR A 33 -9.78 1.18 -2.46
CA TYR A 33 -10.06 0.78 -1.08
C TYR A 33 -9.80 1.96 -0.14
N ASP A 34 -10.25 1.84 1.11
CA ASP A 34 -10.03 2.85 2.14
C ASP A 34 -8.86 2.45 3.05
N LEU A 35 -7.82 3.28 3.07
CA LEU A 35 -6.60 3.00 3.81
C LEU A 35 -6.74 3.33 5.30
N ARG A 36 -6.32 2.40 6.15
CA ARG A 36 -6.27 2.51 7.61
C ARG A 36 -4.83 2.33 8.11
N TYR A 37 -4.48 3.02 9.18
CA TYR A 37 -3.17 2.94 9.84
C TYR A 37 -3.27 3.40 11.30
N SER A 38 -2.22 3.17 12.09
CA SER A 38 -2.14 3.67 13.46
C SER A 38 -0.89 4.51 13.71
N GLU A 39 -0.86 5.26 14.82
CA GLU A 39 0.33 6.02 15.20
C GLU A 39 1.52 5.10 15.51
N ASP A 40 1.29 3.94 16.13
CA ASP A 40 2.38 2.99 16.44
C ASP A 40 3.04 2.47 15.16
N VAL A 41 2.26 2.14 14.14
CA VAL A 41 2.78 1.75 12.81
C VAL A 41 3.59 2.87 12.17
N LEU A 42 3.11 4.12 12.25
CA LEU A 42 3.86 5.26 11.72
C LEU A 42 5.15 5.52 12.50
N ALA A 43 5.11 5.41 13.83
CA ALA A 43 6.26 5.57 14.70
C ALA A 43 7.32 4.50 14.39
N GLU A 44 6.90 3.26 14.24
CA GLU A 44 7.75 2.16 13.84
C GLU A 44 8.37 2.40 12.46
N TRP A 45 7.55 2.77 11.46
CA TRP A 45 8.02 3.13 10.13
C TRP A 45 9.10 4.21 10.16
N MET A 46 8.88 5.29 10.93
CA MET A 46 9.87 6.36 11.08
C MET A 46 11.14 5.87 11.79
N TYR A 47 11.02 5.03 12.81
CA TYR A 47 12.14 4.48 13.54
C TYR A 47 13.05 3.62 12.65
N ARG A 48 12.52 2.60 11.95
CA ARG A 48 13.40 1.77 11.11
C ARG A 48 13.88 2.52 9.86
N LEU A 49 13.14 3.53 9.36
CA LEU A 49 13.62 4.42 8.29
C LEU A 49 14.86 5.21 8.74
N ARG A 50 14.83 5.80 9.95
CA ARG A 50 15.98 6.53 10.51
C ARG A 50 17.19 5.63 10.72
N ARG A 51 16.98 4.40 11.19
CA ARG A 51 18.07 3.42 11.34
C ARG A 51 18.73 3.03 10.02
N LYS A 52 17.93 2.84 8.96
CA LYS A 52 18.43 2.40 7.65
C LYS A 52 19.04 3.53 6.83
N ARG A 53 18.60 4.77 7.06
CA ARG A 53 19.01 5.96 6.32
C ARG A 53 19.43 7.07 7.30
N PRO A 54 20.49 6.85 8.10
CA PRO A 54 20.93 7.80 9.13
C PRO A 54 21.38 9.15 8.54
N GLU A 55 21.70 9.20 7.25
CA GLU A 55 22.06 10.43 6.54
C GLU A 55 20.86 11.34 6.22
N LEU A 56 19.62 10.84 6.32
CA LEU A 56 18.44 11.67 6.12
C LEU A 56 18.22 12.61 7.31
N SER A 57 17.93 13.88 7.01
CA SER A 57 17.56 14.86 8.03
C SER A 57 16.23 14.51 8.67
N GLU A 58 16.01 14.97 9.90
CA GLU A 58 14.72 14.85 10.58
C GLU A 58 13.58 15.49 9.79
N HIS A 59 13.88 16.60 9.09
CA HIS A 59 12.93 17.24 8.19
C HIS A 59 12.52 16.30 7.05
N ALA A 60 13.45 15.56 6.46
CA ALA A 60 13.17 14.63 5.37
C ALA A 60 12.35 13.41 5.84
N ILE A 61 12.70 12.83 6.99
CA ILE A 61 11.97 11.70 7.58
C ILE A 61 10.56 12.14 8.01
N GLY A 62 10.46 13.18 8.83
CA GLY A 62 9.17 13.74 9.25
C GLY A 62 8.32 14.26 8.09
N GLY A 63 8.97 14.69 7.00
CA GLY A 63 8.29 15.05 5.75
C GLY A 63 7.56 13.89 5.09
N GLN A 64 8.08 12.65 5.18
CA GLN A 64 7.39 11.47 4.68
C GLN A 64 6.15 11.15 5.50
N ARG A 65 6.25 11.17 6.84
CA ARG A 65 5.10 11.01 7.74
C ARG A 65 4.02 12.06 7.45
N ARG A 66 4.39 13.34 7.37
CA ARG A 66 3.43 14.43 7.10
C ARG A 66 2.69 14.23 5.78
N LYS A 67 3.40 13.86 4.72
CA LYS A 67 2.78 13.57 3.41
C LYS A 67 1.81 12.39 3.47
N PHE A 68 2.19 11.32 4.18
CA PHE A 68 1.34 10.15 4.34
C PHE A 68 0.05 10.49 5.11
N VAL A 69 0.17 11.14 6.28
CA VAL A 69 -0.98 11.54 7.09
C VAL A 69 -1.89 12.51 6.34
N ALA A 70 -1.31 13.47 5.61
CA ALA A 70 -2.09 14.43 4.81
C ALA A 70 -2.84 13.77 3.64
N ALA A 71 -2.33 12.64 3.11
CA ALA A 71 -3.00 11.90 2.04
C ALA A 71 -4.17 11.05 2.56
N PHE A 72 -4.15 10.67 3.85
CA PHE A 72 -5.14 9.80 4.47
C PHE A 72 -5.61 10.36 5.82
N PRO A 73 -6.24 11.56 5.84
CA PRO A 73 -6.61 12.24 7.09
C PRO A 73 -7.59 11.42 7.93
N ASP A 74 -8.51 10.73 7.27
CA ASP A 74 -9.53 9.92 7.93
C ASP A 74 -9.04 8.51 8.28
N GLY A 75 -7.84 8.11 7.83
CA GLY A 75 -7.32 6.74 7.92
C GLY A 75 -6.79 6.31 9.31
N MET A 76 -6.61 7.26 10.22
CA MET A 76 -6.04 6.95 11.54
C MET A 76 -7.01 6.11 12.39
N VAL A 77 -6.51 5.01 12.93
CA VAL A 77 -7.17 4.19 13.96
C VAL A 77 -6.60 4.60 15.32
N THR A 78 -7.49 4.96 16.24
CA THR A 78 -7.16 5.41 17.60
C THR A 78 -7.96 4.63 18.64
N GLY A 79 -7.50 4.56 19.88
CA GLY A 79 -8.27 3.96 20.98
C GLY A 79 -8.24 2.43 21.03
N TYR A 80 -7.39 1.79 20.22
CA TYR A 80 -7.10 0.36 20.34
C TYR A 80 -6.19 0.08 21.53
N SER A 81 -6.25 -1.13 22.06
CA SER A 81 -5.38 -1.59 23.13
C SER A 81 -4.75 -2.93 22.73
N PRO A 82 -3.41 -3.06 22.70
CA PRO A 82 -2.75 -4.34 22.43
C PRO A 82 -3.25 -5.47 23.33
N GLY A 83 -3.63 -5.15 24.57
CA GLY A 83 -4.17 -6.11 25.54
C GLY A 83 -5.54 -6.71 25.17
N SER A 84 -6.29 -6.12 24.23
CA SER A 84 -7.64 -6.59 23.86
C SER A 84 -7.67 -7.71 22.83
N VAL A 85 -6.52 -8.13 22.32
CA VAL A 85 -6.37 -9.22 21.34
C VAL A 85 -5.39 -10.27 21.86
N PRO A 86 -5.47 -11.54 21.39
CA PRO A 86 -4.45 -12.54 21.65
C PRO A 86 -3.06 -12.05 21.22
N CYS A 87 -2.01 -12.56 21.87
CA CYS A 87 -0.66 -12.26 21.44
C CYS A 87 -0.33 -13.07 20.17
N PRO A 88 0.07 -12.44 19.06
CA PRO A 88 0.65 -13.16 17.95
C PRO A 88 2.01 -13.79 18.34
N PRO A 89 2.58 -14.68 17.51
CA PRO A 89 3.89 -15.29 17.75
C PRO A 89 5.00 -14.26 18.01
N ASP A 90 4.97 -13.12 17.29
CA ASP A 90 5.81 -11.96 17.60
C ASP A 90 5.02 -10.96 18.49
N PRO A 91 5.41 -10.74 19.75
CA PRO A 91 4.74 -9.78 20.63
C PRO A 91 4.74 -8.35 20.09
N ASP A 92 5.73 -7.97 19.27
CA ASP A 92 5.80 -6.62 18.69
C ASP A 92 4.68 -6.40 17.66
N ASP A 93 4.16 -7.46 17.02
CA ASP A 93 3.06 -7.38 16.05
C ASP A 93 1.67 -7.22 16.71
N ARG A 94 1.59 -7.35 18.05
CA ARG A 94 0.32 -7.30 18.77
C ARG A 94 -0.40 -5.97 18.61
N HIS A 95 0.34 -4.88 18.49
CA HIS A 95 -0.24 -3.55 18.29
C HIS A 95 -0.88 -3.40 16.90
N VAL A 96 -0.28 -4.00 15.86
CA VAL A 96 -0.81 -4.04 14.49
C VAL A 96 -2.13 -4.79 14.48
N LEU A 97 -2.18 -5.98 15.08
CA LEU A 97 -3.39 -6.79 15.18
C LEU A 97 -4.51 -6.06 15.94
N ALA A 98 -4.17 -5.45 17.08
CA ALA A 98 -5.13 -4.72 17.89
C ALA A 98 -5.73 -3.52 17.14
N ALA A 99 -4.90 -2.75 16.43
CA ALA A 99 -5.36 -1.63 15.63
C ALA A 99 -6.22 -2.09 14.44
N ALA A 100 -5.81 -3.14 13.73
CA ALA A 100 -6.59 -3.72 12.63
C ALA A 100 -7.99 -4.17 13.09
N ILE A 101 -8.05 -4.98 14.16
CA ILE A 101 -9.31 -5.49 14.70
C ILE A 101 -10.18 -4.36 15.24
N HIS A 102 -9.61 -3.41 15.98
CA HIS A 102 -10.35 -2.28 16.52
C HIS A 102 -10.89 -1.35 15.42
N GLY A 103 -10.10 -1.15 14.36
CA GLY A 103 -10.48 -0.36 13.19
C GLY A 103 -11.53 -1.03 12.30
N GLY A 104 -11.94 -2.27 12.62
CA GLY A 104 -12.94 -3.02 11.85
C GLY A 104 -12.48 -3.29 10.42
N VAL A 105 -11.17 -3.44 10.19
CA VAL A 105 -10.62 -3.57 8.86
C VAL A 105 -10.88 -4.95 8.27
N ASP A 106 -11.08 -4.99 6.96
CA ASP A 106 -11.32 -6.24 6.21
C ASP A 106 -10.00 -6.94 5.89
N VAL A 107 -8.96 -6.16 5.61
CA VAL A 107 -7.65 -6.66 5.18
C VAL A 107 -6.53 -6.02 5.99
N LEU A 108 -5.63 -6.85 6.55
CA LEU A 108 -4.32 -6.46 7.03
C LEU A 108 -3.25 -6.82 5.98
N VAL A 109 -2.49 -5.82 5.53
CA VAL A 109 -1.37 -6.00 4.60
C VAL A 109 -0.06 -5.98 5.36
N THR A 110 0.67 -7.08 5.33
CA THR A 110 1.96 -7.26 6.01
C THR A 110 2.93 -8.10 5.19
N ASN A 111 4.19 -7.72 5.16
CA ASN A 111 5.28 -8.50 4.59
C ASN A 111 6.16 -9.09 5.70
N ASP A 112 5.55 -9.55 6.79
CA ASP A 112 6.30 -10.20 7.86
C ASP A 112 7.02 -11.45 7.31
N ARG A 113 8.15 -11.81 7.92
CA ARG A 113 8.92 -12.98 7.52
C ARG A 113 8.16 -14.30 7.71
N GLN A 114 7.26 -14.33 8.67
CA GLN A 114 6.35 -15.45 8.93
C GLN A 114 5.13 -15.41 7.99
N GLY A 115 4.99 -14.36 7.16
CA GLY A 115 3.88 -14.20 6.22
C GLY A 115 2.54 -14.22 6.94
N ARG A 116 1.63 -15.11 6.51
CA ARG A 116 0.32 -15.28 7.14
C ARG A 116 0.41 -15.92 8.54
N GLU A 117 1.49 -16.65 8.84
CA GLU A 117 1.70 -17.28 10.15
C GLU A 117 2.05 -16.27 11.24
N ALA A 118 2.42 -15.03 10.88
CA ALA A 118 2.57 -13.92 11.83
C ALA A 118 1.26 -13.62 12.58
N PHE A 119 0.13 -13.94 11.97
CA PHE A 119 -1.22 -13.73 12.53
C PHE A 119 -2.03 -15.01 12.34
N PRO A 120 -1.80 -16.04 13.17
CA PRO A 120 -2.43 -17.33 12.98
C PRO A 120 -3.95 -17.24 13.27
N PRO A 121 -4.78 -18.15 12.72
CA PRO A 121 -6.24 -18.05 12.77
C PRO A 121 -6.82 -17.85 14.18
N GLU A 122 -6.17 -18.37 15.22
CA GLU A 122 -6.55 -18.18 16.61
C GLU A 122 -6.41 -16.73 17.12
N CYS A 123 -5.55 -15.92 16.48
CA CYS A 123 -5.36 -14.50 16.79
C CYS A 123 -6.30 -13.60 15.97
N VAL A 124 -6.76 -14.09 14.82
CA VAL A 124 -7.49 -13.33 13.82
C VAL A 124 -8.99 -13.60 13.97
N ARG A 125 -9.82 -12.56 14.00
CA ARG A 125 -11.29 -12.74 14.02
C ARG A 125 -11.79 -13.14 12.64
N ASP A 126 -12.95 -13.81 12.57
CA ASP A 126 -13.58 -14.42 11.37
C ASP A 126 -13.71 -13.54 10.10
N ARG A 127 -13.34 -12.26 10.13
CA ARG A 127 -13.47 -11.31 9.01
C ARG A 127 -12.19 -10.62 8.59
N LEU A 128 -11.11 -10.73 9.36
CA LEU A 128 -9.86 -10.07 9.04
C LEU A 128 -9.03 -11.00 8.14
N GLU A 129 -8.81 -10.60 6.91
CA GLU A 129 -7.90 -11.30 6.01
C GLU A 129 -6.48 -10.75 6.15
N VAL A 130 -5.48 -11.63 6.10
CA VAL A 130 -4.07 -11.24 6.15
C VAL A 130 -3.42 -11.56 4.81
N HIS A 131 -2.92 -10.53 4.14
CA HIS A 131 -2.30 -10.64 2.82
C HIS A 131 -0.88 -10.09 2.83
N THR A 132 -0.01 -10.71 2.05
CA THR A 132 1.24 -10.03 1.66
C THR A 132 0.93 -8.85 0.75
N ALA A 133 1.86 -7.90 0.63
CA ALA A 133 1.69 -6.78 -0.30
C ALA A 133 1.56 -7.25 -1.76
N ASP A 134 2.23 -8.34 -2.14
CA ASP A 134 2.11 -8.92 -3.48
C ASP A 134 0.72 -9.50 -3.73
N GLU A 135 0.22 -10.31 -2.80
CA GLU A 135 -1.12 -10.90 -2.85
C GLU A 135 -2.20 -9.82 -2.89
N PHE A 136 -2.08 -8.83 -2.02
CA PHE A 136 -3.04 -7.74 -1.95
C PHE A 136 -3.08 -6.93 -3.26
N LEU A 137 -1.92 -6.55 -3.80
CA LEU A 137 -1.88 -5.82 -5.07
C LEU A 137 -2.42 -6.67 -6.24
N ASP A 138 -2.14 -7.97 -6.25
CA ASP A 138 -2.69 -8.89 -7.25
C ASP A 138 -4.22 -9.03 -7.16
N HIS A 139 -4.77 -9.08 -5.94
CA HIS A 139 -6.22 -9.11 -5.71
C HIS A 139 -6.90 -7.82 -6.16
N VAL A 140 -6.41 -6.66 -5.75
CA VAL A 140 -6.92 -5.34 -6.20
C VAL A 140 -6.93 -5.26 -7.73
N ALA A 141 -5.89 -5.80 -8.35
CA ALA A 141 -5.74 -5.88 -9.78
C ALA A 141 -6.72 -6.89 -10.44
N GLY A 142 -6.99 -8.02 -9.80
CA GLY A 142 -8.03 -8.97 -10.19
C GLY A 142 -9.44 -8.35 -10.16
N ASP A 143 -9.71 -7.51 -9.17
CA ASP A 143 -11.02 -6.87 -8.97
C ASP A 143 -11.26 -5.74 -9.98
N SER A 144 -10.27 -4.85 -10.17
CA SER A 144 -10.39 -3.76 -11.13
C SER A 144 -9.05 -3.27 -11.68
N MET A 145 -8.89 -3.40 -12.99
CA MET A 145 -7.74 -2.85 -13.72
C MET A 145 -7.76 -1.33 -13.91
N ALA A 146 -8.93 -0.70 -13.83
CA ALA A 146 -9.07 0.73 -14.08
C ALA A 146 -8.19 1.62 -13.16
N PRO A 147 -8.21 1.48 -11.82
CA PRO A 147 -7.31 2.24 -10.95
C PRO A 147 -5.84 1.84 -11.16
N VAL A 148 -5.55 0.57 -11.42
CA VAL A 148 -4.19 0.07 -11.66
C VAL A 148 -3.55 0.76 -12.87
N TRP A 149 -4.26 0.88 -14.00
CA TRP A 149 -3.75 1.61 -15.16
C TRP A 149 -3.49 3.10 -14.89
N ARG A 150 -4.34 3.75 -14.09
CA ARG A 150 -4.16 5.16 -13.71
C ARG A 150 -2.92 5.34 -12.82
N VAL A 151 -2.73 4.45 -11.85
CA VAL A 151 -1.53 4.46 -11.00
C VAL A 151 -0.26 4.16 -11.82
N MET A 152 -0.31 3.18 -12.72
CA MET A 152 0.80 2.87 -13.62
C MET A 152 1.22 4.09 -14.44
N ALA A 153 0.25 4.76 -15.07
CA ALA A 153 0.49 5.98 -15.85
C ALA A 153 1.09 7.11 -15.00
N LYS A 154 0.58 7.33 -13.77
CA LYS A 154 1.13 8.32 -12.83
C LYS A 154 2.57 8.01 -12.44
N GLN A 155 2.90 6.74 -12.19
CA GLN A 155 4.25 6.32 -11.80
C GLN A 155 5.24 6.49 -12.95
N LEU A 156 4.88 6.07 -14.17
CA LEU A 156 5.71 6.26 -15.36
C LEU A 156 6.02 7.74 -15.58
N ASP A 157 4.99 8.59 -15.56
CA ASP A 157 5.13 10.03 -15.74
C ASP A 157 5.99 10.68 -14.63
N TYR A 158 5.81 10.28 -13.38
CA TYR A 158 6.65 10.72 -12.27
C TYR A 158 8.13 10.35 -12.50
N TYR A 159 8.44 9.10 -12.85
CA TYR A 159 9.83 8.66 -13.00
C TYR A 159 10.51 9.28 -14.23
N ARG A 160 9.80 9.43 -15.35
CA ARG A 160 10.29 10.15 -16.53
C ARG A 160 10.70 11.57 -16.17
N ARG A 161 9.81 12.30 -15.49
CA ARG A 161 10.07 13.70 -15.08
C ARG A 161 11.18 13.84 -14.04
N THR A 162 11.27 12.92 -13.08
CA THR A 162 12.14 13.09 -11.90
C THR A 162 13.52 12.46 -12.01
N ARG A 163 13.70 11.45 -12.89
CA ARG A 163 15.01 10.84 -13.11
C ARG A 163 15.72 11.32 -14.37
N GLY A 164 15.07 12.14 -15.21
CA GLY A 164 15.63 12.56 -16.49
C GLY A 164 15.91 11.37 -17.41
N ILE A 165 15.20 10.26 -17.19
CA ILE A 165 15.24 9.07 -18.04
C ILE A 165 13.97 9.18 -18.89
N ASP A 166 14.08 9.86 -20.03
CA ASP A 166 12.96 9.99 -20.98
C ASP A 166 12.43 8.62 -21.41
N ASP A 167 13.31 7.61 -21.40
CA ASP A 167 13.03 6.22 -21.76
C ASP A 167 12.60 5.34 -20.57
N TYR A 168 12.11 5.91 -19.45
CA TYR A 168 11.62 5.06 -18.37
C TYR A 168 10.39 4.25 -18.81
N THR A 169 10.51 2.93 -18.75
CA THR A 169 9.59 1.97 -19.36
C THR A 169 8.69 1.25 -18.36
N GLU A 170 7.63 0.62 -18.87
CA GLU A 170 6.80 -0.33 -18.11
C GLU A 170 7.63 -1.50 -17.59
N ALA A 171 8.59 -2.00 -18.38
CA ALA A 171 9.48 -3.09 -17.99
C ALA A 171 10.33 -2.73 -16.75
N GLU A 172 10.85 -1.51 -16.66
CA GLU A 172 11.58 -1.06 -15.48
C GLU A 172 10.68 -0.94 -14.25
N LEU A 173 9.47 -0.38 -14.41
CA LEU A 173 8.49 -0.29 -13.33
C LEU A 173 8.16 -1.68 -12.76
N VAL A 174 7.96 -2.65 -13.65
CA VAL A 174 7.74 -4.05 -13.28
C VAL A 174 8.97 -4.65 -12.60
N ALA A 175 10.19 -4.39 -13.10
CA ALA A 175 11.41 -4.87 -12.47
C ALA A 175 11.56 -4.34 -11.01
N PHE A 176 11.17 -3.09 -10.75
CA PHE A 176 11.15 -2.54 -9.38
C PHE A 176 10.11 -3.21 -8.49
N LEU A 177 8.95 -3.59 -9.02
CA LEU A 177 7.93 -4.37 -8.30
C LEU A 177 8.48 -5.74 -7.92
N ARG A 178 9.10 -6.46 -8.86
CA ARG A 178 9.75 -7.76 -8.60
C ARG A 178 10.82 -7.64 -7.51
N LYS A 179 11.69 -6.64 -7.61
CA LYS A 179 12.72 -6.37 -6.58
C LYS A 179 12.13 -6.00 -5.21
N ALA A 180 10.95 -5.41 -5.18
CA ALA A 180 10.23 -5.07 -3.97
C ALA A 180 9.45 -6.24 -3.36
N GLY A 181 9.48 -7.42 -3.99
CA GLY A 181 8.76 -8.62 -3.53
C GLY A 181 7.33 -8.73 -4.06
N ALA A 182 6.91 -7.91 -5.02
CA ALA A 182 5.58 -7.96 -5.64
C ALA A 182 5.62 -8.68 -6.99
N ALA A 183 5.96 -9.97 -6.99
CA ALA A 183 6.21 -10.74 -8.20
C ALA A 183 4.93 -11.16 -8.94
N ARG A 184 3.86 -11.52 -8.22
CA ARG A 184 2.55 -11.88 -8.79
C ARG A 184 1.92 -10.67 -9.45
N PHE A 185 1.88 -9.55 -8.73
CA PHE A 185 1.34 -8.31 -9.28
C PHE A 185 2.16 -7.83 -10.49
N ALA A 186 3.50 -7.90 -10.42
CA ALA A 186 4.39 -7.63 -11.55
C ALA A 186 4.05 -8.48 -12.79
N GLU A 187 3.89 -9.79 -12.63
CA GLU A 187 3.54 -10.70 -13.72
C GLU A 187 2.16 -10.38 -14.31
N ARG A 188 1.20 -10.00 -13.48
CA ARG A 188 -0.11 -9.56 -13.96
C ARG A 188 -0.01 -8.31 -14.84
N LEU A 189 0.83 -7.34 -14.46
CA LEU A 189 1.05 -6.14 -15.26
C LEU A 189 1.71 -6.45 -16.62
N GLU A 190 2.65 -7.40 -16.68
CA GLU A 190 3.29 -7.82 -17.95
C GLU A 190 2.31 -8.49 -18.92
N ARG A 191 1.30 -9.19 -18.39
CA ARG A 191 0.27 -9.86 -19.20
C ARG A 191 -0.81 -8.91 -19.71
N LEU A 192 -0.75 -7.63 -19.37
CA LEU A 192 -1.73 -6.65 -19.85
C LEU A 192 -1.59 -6.48 -21.36
N PRO A 193 -2.70 -6.58 -22.13
CA PRO A 193 -2.66 -6.12 -23.50
C PRO A 193 -2.31 -4.63 -23.50
N SER A 194 -1.55 -4.19 -24.50
CA SER A 194 -1.20 -2.79 -24.70
C SER A 194 -2.46 -1.92 -24.55
N ARG A 195 -2.33 -0.82 -23.78
CA ARG A 195 -3.44 0.07 -23.36
C ARG A 195 -4.50 0.22 -24.46
N PRO A 196 -5.79 -0.09 -24.23
CA PRO A 196 -6.81 0.16 -25.23
C PRO A 196 -6.88 1.66 -25.54
N GLU A 197 -6.73 2.03 -26.81
CA GLU A 197 -6.63 3.41 -27.32
C GLU A 197 -7.81 4.32 -26.91
N ARG A 198 -8.92 3.76 -26.40
CA ARG A 198 -10.18 4.46 -26.15
C ARG A 198 -10.19 5.45 -24.98
N LEU A 199 -9.13 5.51 -24.16
CA LEU A 199 -8.97 6.56 -23.14
C LEU A 199 -8.11 7.76 -23.57
N ALA A 200 -7.56 7.75 -24.79
CA ALA A 200 -6.75 8.86 -25.31
C ALA A 200 -7.59 10.01 -25.92
N SER A 201 -8.91 9.83 -26.15
CA SER A 201 -9.71 10.75 -26.97
C SER A 201 -10.67 11.68 -26.22
N ARG A 202 -10.67 11.76 -24.88
CA ARG A 202 -11.52 12.72 -24.12
C ARG A 202 -10.83 14.03 -23.72
N ARG A 203 -9.92 14.54 -24.54
CA ARG A 203 -9.45 15.94 -24.51
C ARG A 203 -9.34 16.49 -25.92
N ARG A 204 -10.47 16.83 -26.54
CA ARG A 204 -10.61 17.77 -27.67
C ARG A 204 -12.09 17.86 -28.09
N THR A 205 -12.92 18.48 -27.26
CA THR A 205 -14.13 19.18 -27.74
C THR A 205 -14.63 20.09 -26.62
N GLY A 206 -14.63 21.40 -26.86
CA GLY A 206 -15.04 22.41 -25.89
C GLY A 206 -14.31 23.74 -26.06
N ALA A 207 -14.22 24.21 -27.30
CA ALA A 207 -13.91 25.59 -27.63
C ALA A 207 -14.53 25.87 -28.99
N GLU A 208 -15.84 26.12 -29.00
CA GLU A 208 -16.58 27.04 -29.87
C GLU A 208 -17.80 27.53 -29.08
#